data_AF-A0A968FW04-F1
#
_entry.id   AF-A0A968FW04-F1
#
_cell.length_a   1.000
_cell.length_b   1.000
_cell.length_c   1.000
_cell.angle_alpha   90.00
_cell.angle_beta   90.00
_cell.angle_gamma   90.00
#
_symmetry.space_group_name_H-M   'P 1'
#
loop_
_entity.id
_entity.type
_entity.pdbx_description
1 polymer ?
#
loop_
_entity_poly.entity_id
_entity_poly.type
_entity_poly.pdbx_seq_one_letter_code
_entity_poly.pdbx_strand_id
1 'polypeptide(L)' 'MAAERRGSESRKDQILQAALGLVATQGLQGLNMAALARRVGLVPSALYRHFKGRDEILDAVIELWN' A
#
# COMPACT_ATOMS: atom_id res chain seq x y z
N MET A 1 29.18 -11.50 -2.39
CA MET A 1 28.03 -12.41 -2.28
C MET A 1 26.91 -11.71 -1.51
N ALA A 2 25.94 -11.15 -2.23
CA ALA A 2 24.60 -10.79 -1.77
C ALA A 2 23.84 -10.33 -3.02
N ALA A 3 23.65 -11.27 -3.95
CA ALA A 3 22.91 -11.03 -5.17
C ALA A 3 21.45 -10.73 -4.81
N GLU A 4 21.09 -9.45 -4.87
CA GLU A 4 19.98 -9.01 -5.71
C GLU A 4 18.67 -9.81 -5.57
N ARG A 5 17.96 -9.64 -4.45
CA ARG A 5 16.49 -9.80 -4.43
C ARG A 5 15.80 -8.61 -5.14
N ARG A 6 16.30 -8.16 -6.29
CA ARG A 6 15.65 -7.15 -7.14
C ARG A 6 14.62 -7.80 -8.08
N GLY A 7 13.93 -8.84 -7.60
CA GLY A 7 12.93 -9.61 -8.34
C GLY A 7 11.62 -9.64 -7.58
N SER A 8 10.67 -8.80 -7.99
CA SER A 8 9.35 -8.52 -7.40
C SER A 8 9.35 -7.84 -6.03
N GLU A 9 8.98 -6.56 -6.01
CA GLU A 9 8.49 -5.85 -4.83
C GLU A 9 7.32 -6.64 -4.20
N SER A 10 7.27 -6.76 -2.87
CA SER A 10 6.22 -7.54 -2.22
C SER A 10 4.86 -6.90 -2.46
N ARG A 11 3.77 -7.68 -2.37
CA ARG A 11 2.43 -7.10 -2.54
C ARG A 11 2.13 -6.04 -1.47
N LYS A 12 2.67 -6.20 -0.25
CA LYS A 12 2.55 -5.20 0.80
C LYS A 12 3.22 -3.89 0.40
N ASP A 13 4.44 -3.95 -0.12
CA ASP A 13 5.19 -2.77 -0.54
C ASP A 13 4.47 -2.04 -1.69
N GLN A 14 3.95 -2.78 -2.69
CA GLN A 14 3.14 -2.20 -3.77
C GLN A 14 1.90 -1.46 -3.25
N ILE A 15 1.23 -2.01 -2.22
CA ILE A 15 0.07 -1.38 -1.59
C ILE A 15 0.49 -0.11 -0.84
N LEU A 16 1.61 -0.14 -0.11
CA LEU A 16 2.12 1.01 0.65
C LEU A 16 2.57 2.14 -0.29
N GLN A 17 3.27 1.82 -1.39
CA GLN A 17 3.63 2.81 -2.41
C GLN A 17 2.39 3.46 -3.04
N ALA A 18 1.36 2.67 -3.35
CA ALA A 18 0.10 3.20 -3.86
C ALA A 18 -0.64 4.05 -2.83
N ALA A 19 -0.61 3.68 -1.55
CA ALA A 19 -1.19 4.42 -0.44
C ALA A 19 -0.51 5.78 -0.27
N LEU A 20 0.82 5.79 -0.21
CA LEU A 20 1.62 7.01 -0.15
C LEU A 20 1.30 7.93 -1.33
N GLY A 21 1.24 7.39 -2.55
CA GLY A 21 0.88 8.15 -3.74
C GLY A 21 -0.56 8.68 -3.73
N LEU A 22 -1.51 8.03 -3.06
CA LEU A 22 -2.88 8.55 -2.90
C LEU A 22 -2.90 9.69 -1.88
N VAL A 23 -2.27 9.50 -0.72
CA VAL A 23 -2.19 10.52 0.33
C VAL A 23 -1.50 11.78 -0.19
N ALA A 24 -0.40 11.64 -0.93
CA ALA A 24 0.34 12.76 -1.50
C ALA A 24 -0.46 13.58 -2.53
N THR A 25 -1.42 12.96 -3.23
CA THR A 25 -2.17 13.61 -4.32
C THR A 25 -3.59 14.02 -3.95
N GLN A 26 -4.21 13.33 -2.98
CA GLN A 26 -5.63 13.47 -2.64
C GLN A 26 -5.86 13.68 -1.14
N GLY A 27 -4.80 13.77 -0.34
CA GLY A 27 -4.89 13.81 1.12
C GLY A 27 -5.37 12.50 1.73
N LEU A 28 -5.55 12.50 3.06
CA LEU A 28 -5.99 11.31 3.82
C LEU A 28 -7.39 10.83 3.40
N GLN A 29 -8.26 11.72 2.93
CA GLN A 29 -9.59 11.40 2.44
C GLN A 29 -9.57 10.56 1.15
N GLY A 30 -8.53 10.71 0.33
CA GLY A 30 -8.36 9.90 -0.90
C GLY A 30 -7.96 8.45 -0.61
N LEU A 31 -7.44 8.17 0.59
CA LEU A 31 -7.05 6.82 0.99
C LEU A 31 -8.29 6.02 1.42
N ASN A 32 -8.70 5.07 0.59
CA ASN A 32 -9.70 4.05 0.95
C ASN A 32 -9.40 2.73 0.21
N MET A 33 -9.97 1.62 0.71
CA MET A 33 -9.70 0.28 0.20
C MET A 33 -10.04 0.13 -1.28
N ALA A 34 -11.13 0.77 -1.75
CA ALA A 34 -11.52 0.68 -3.15
C ALA A 34 -10.57 1.45 -4.08
N ALA A 35 -10.15 2.65 -3.69
CA ALA A 35 -9.19 3.45 -4.44
C ALA A 35 -7.82 2.77 -4.52
N LEU A 36 -7.36 2.20 -3.41
CA LEU A 36 -6.14 1.41 -3.36
C LEU A 36 -6.20 0.20 -4.28
N ALA A 37 -7.26 -0.61 -4.15
CA ALA A 37 -7.42 -1.82 -4.92
C ALA A 37 -7.39 -1.53 -6.43
N ARG A 38 -8.11 -0.48 -6.88
CA ARG A 38 -8.04 -0.01 -8.27
C ARG A 38 -6.63 0.38 -8.67
N ARG A 39 -5.90 1.13 -7.82
CA ARG A 39 -4.55 1.62 -8.13
C ARG A 39 -3.52 0.51 -8.25
N VAL A 40 -3.66 -0.59 -7.51
CA VAL A 40 -2.75 -1.75 -7.55
C VAL A 40 -3.26 -2.92 -8.42
N GLY A 41 -4.37 -2.74 -9.13
CA GLY A 41 -4.95 -3.77 -10.02
C GLY A 41 -5.53 -4.98 -9.27
N LEU A 42 -6.10 -4.77 -8.09
CA LEU A 42 -6.71 -5.80 -7.25
C LEU A 42 -8.20 -5.55 -7.00
N VAL A 43 -8.88 -6.60 -6.55
CA VAL A 43 -10.19 -6.46 -5.89
C VAL A 43 -10.00 -6.05 -4.43
N PRO A 44 -10.93 -5.26 -3.84
CA PRO A 44 -10.80 -4.82 -2.44
C PRO A 44 -10.60 -5.96 -1.43
N SER A 45 -11.25 -7.11 -1.65
CA SER A 45 -11.12 -8.30 -0.80
C SER A 45 -9.69 -8.85 -0.74
N ALA A 46 -8.88 -8.65 -1.78
CA ALA A 46 -7.49 -9.10 -1.81
C ALA A 46 -6.58 -8.26 -0.88
N LEU A 47 -6.90 -6.97 -0.68
CA LEU A 47 -6.14 -6.12 0.23
C LEU A 47 -6.26 -6.59 1.68
N TYR A 48 -7.42 -7.14 2.05
CA TYR A 48 -7.67 -7.65 3.40
C TYR A 48 -6.80 -8.85 3.79
N ARG A 49 -6.12 -9.48 2.82
CA ARG A 49 -5.11 -10.52 3.09
C ARG A 49 -3.79 -9.96 3.60
N HIS A 50 -3.56 -8.67 3.40
CA HIS A 50 -2.32 -7.98 3.74
C HIS A 50 -2.50 -6.97 4.86
N PHE A 51 -3.67 -6.32 4.93
CA PHE A 51 -4.02 -5.29 5.91
C PHE A 51 -5.48 -5.44 6.34
N LYS A 52 -5.75 -5.39 7.63
CA LYS A 52 -7.07 -5.43 8.27
C LYS A 52 -7.94 -4.24 7.89
N GLY A 53 -7.36 -3.14 7.43
CA GLY A 53 -8.11 -1.99 6.95
C GLY A 53 -7.24 -0.78 6.63
N ARG A 54 -7.91 0.33 6.33
CA ARG A 54 -7.30 1.61 5.98
C ARG A 54 -6.33 2.12 7.05
N ASP A 55 -6.68 1.97 8.32
CA ASP A 55 -5.89 2.54 9.41
C ASP A 55 -4.57 1.78 9.60
N GLU A 56 -4.55 0.46 9.48
CA GLU A 56 -3.29 -0.32 9.49
C GLU A 56 -2.38 0.03 8.29
N ILE A 57 -2.97 0.37 7.13
CA ILE A 57 -2.20 0.86 5.98
C ILE A 57 -1.60 2.24 6.29
N LEU A 58 -2.36 3.11 6.94
CA LEU A 58 -1.89 4.45 7.30
C LEU A 58 -0.77 4.39 8.32
N ASP A 59 -0.90 3.54 9.35
CA ASP A 59 0.14 3.31 10.35
C ASP A 59 1.43 2.82 9.67
N ALA A 60 1.32 1.81 8.79
CA ALA A 60 2.46 1.29 8.05
C ALA A 60 3.10 2.34 7.10
N VAL A 61 2.31 3.26 6.52
CA VAL A 61 2.85 4.38 5.73
C VAL A 61 3.63 5.36 6.61
N ILE A 62 3.15 5.64 7.83
CA ILE A 62 3.85 6.53 8.77
C ILE A 62 5.16 5.88 9.24
N GLU A 63 5.17 4.57 9.47
CA GLU A 63 6.37 3.82 9.86
C GLU A 63 7.50 3.88 8.81
N LEU A 64 7.18 4.08 7.52
CA LEU A 64 8.19 4.21 6.46
C LEU A 64 9.05 5.49 6.58
N TRP A 65 8.68 6.45 7.41
CA TRP A 65 9.39 7.72 7.59
C TRP A 65 10.24 7.79 8.86
N ASN A 66 10.28 6.72 9.65
CA ASN A 66 11.20 6.55 10.78
C ASN A 66 12.53 5.93 10.32
#